data_AF-A0A428NAR9-F1
#
_entry.id   AF-A0A428NAR9-F1
#
_cell.length_a   1.000
_cell.length_b   1.000
_cell.length_c   1.000
_cell.angle_alpha   90.00
_cell.angle_beta   90.00
_cell.angle_gamma   90.00
#
_symmetry.space_group_name_H-M   'P 1'
#
loop_
_entity.id
_entity.type
_entity.pdbx_description
1 polymer ?
#
loop_
_entity_poly.entity_id
_entity_poly.type
_entity_poly.pdbx_seq_one_letter_code
_entity_poly.pdbx_strand_id
1 'polypeptide(L)'
;MSSTKQRRIDALPPKEDALEMEVLVLGMPRTGSISMRHAMSKLGYKVFHGGVLEADPQRFPYWEEALVGKYFGGKPFGRPEFEKVLGEFNASVNFPATMWAEELLEAYPNAKAILTTRDVEKWLFSMK
;
A
#
# COMPACT_ATOMS: atom_id res chain seq x y z
N MET A 1 25.55 -17.26 -13.96
CA MET A 1 25.44 -15.92 -13.35
C MET A 1 24.17 -15.31 -13.88
N SER A 2 23.11 -15.26 -13.06
CA SER A 2 21.81 -14.72 -13.50
C SER A 2 21.96 -13.21 -13.68
N SER A 3 21.82 -12.73 -14.92
CA SER A 3 21.67 -11.30 -15.20
C SER A 3 20.47 -10.81 -14.40
N THR A 4 20.71 -9.99 -13.37
CA THR A 4 19.63 -9.40 -12.58
C THR A 4 18.87 -8.47 -13.50
N LYS A 5 17.72 -8.92 -13.98
CA LYS A 5 16.83 -8.10 -14.80
C LYS A 5 16.48 -6.84 -13.99
N GLN A 6 16.67 -5.67 -14.58
CA GLN A 6 16.36 -4.39 -13.95
C GLN A 6 14.89 -4.38 -13.48
N ARG A 7 14.65 -3.92 -12.25
CA ARG A 7 13.30 -3.83 -11.68
C ARG A 7 12.49 -2.77 -12.43
N ARG A 8 11.20 -3.03 -12.66
CA ARG A 8 10.26 -2.11 -13.30
C ARG A 8 10.19 -0.79 -12.55
N ILE A 9 10.18 -0.82 -11.22
CA ILE A 9 10.12 0.37 -10.38
C ILE A 9 11.34 1.29 -10.55
N ASP A 10 12.49 0.73 -10.93
CA ASP A 10 13.73 1.48 -11.14
C ASP A 10 13.71 2.29 -12.45
N ALA A 11 12.81 1.95 -13.39
CA ALA A 11 12.63 2.70 -14.63
C ALA A 11 11.73 3.94 -14.46
N LEU A 12 10.95 4.02 -13.37
CA LEU A 12 10.18 5.21 -13.06
C LEU A 12 11.09 6.29 -12.45
N PRO A 13 10.92 7.57 -12.84
CA PRO A 13 11.63 8.66 -12.19
C PRO A 13 11.21 8.77 -10.72
N PRO A 14 12.04 9.38 -9.85
CA PRO A 14 11.61 9.78 -8.51
C PRO A 14 10.34 10.64 -8.56
N LYS A 15 9.47 10.51 -7.56
CA LYS A 15 8.25 11.32 -7.41
C LYS A 15 8.58 12.53 -6.52
N GLU A 16 9.21 13.55 -7.10
CA GLU A 16 9.66 14.76 -6.37
C GLU A 16 8.53 15.52 -5.66
N ASP A 17 7.31 15.43 -6.20
CA ASP A 17 6.08 16.00 -5.66
C ASP A 17 5.22 14.93 -4.95
N ALA A 18 5.84 13.91 -4.36
CA ALA A 18 5.15 12.94 -3.53
C ALA A 18 4.50 13.63 -2.32
N LEU A 19 3.24 13.32 -2.07
CA LEU A 19 2.57 13.69 -0.83
C LEU A 19 3.18 12.90 0.32
N GLU A 20 3.39 13.57 1.45
CA GLU A 20 3.78 12.88 2.69
C GLU A 20 2.64 11.96 3.13
N MET A 21 2.97 10.71 3.45
CA MET A 21 1.99 9.78 4.01
C MET A 21 1.64 10.22 5.44
N GLU A 22 0.37 10.49 5.69
CA GLU A 22 -0.12 10.96 6.98
C GLU A 22 -0.84 9.87 7.77
N VAL A 23 -1.54 8.95 7.09
CA VAL A 23 -2.34 7.91 7.74
C VAL A 23 -2.21 6.56 7.05
N LEU A 24 -1.85 5.54 7.82
CA LEU A 24 -1.78 4.14 7.41
C LEU A 24 -2.88 3.34 8.11
N VAL A 25 -3.92 2.93 7.37
CA VAL A 25 -4.94 2.00 7.87
C VAL A 25 -4.54 0.58 7.46
N LEU A 26 -4.00 -0.17 8.42
CA LEU A 26 -3.30 -1.45 8.25
C LEU A 26 -4.18 -2.67 8.55
N GLY A 27 -5.50 -2.50 8.58
CA GLY A 27 -6.44 -3.61 8.75
C GLY A 27 -6.62 -4.43 7.47
N MET A 28 -6.79 -5.74 7.64
CA MET A 28 -7.05 -6.69 6.55
C MET A 28 -8.39 -6.40 5.83
N PRO A 29 -8.63 -6.95 4.63
CA PRO A 29 -9.93 -6.89 3.97
C PRO A 29 -11.04 -7.38 4.90
N ARG A 30 -12.26 -6.84 4.71
CA ARG A 30 -13.45 -7.23 5.49
C ARG A 30 -13.41 -6.84 6.98
N THR A 31 -12.51 -5.93 7.37
CA THR A 31 -12.46 -5.28 8.70
C THR A 31 -13.00 -3.84 8.68
N GLY A 32 -13.78 -3.46 7.65
CA GLY A 32 -14.36 -2.12 7.53
C GLY A 32 -13.59 -1.16 6.61
N SER A 33 -12.69 -1.68 5.76
CA SER A 33 -11.84 -0.86 4.87
C SER A 33 -12.59 0.12 3.97
N ILE A 34 -13.77 -0.26 3.46
CA ILE A 34 -14.58 0.63 2.62
C ILE A 34 -15.11 1.82 3.43
N SER A 35 -15.65 1.58 4.63
CA SER A 35 -16.06 2.65 5.54
C SER A 35 -14.88 3.56 5.92
N MET A 36 -13.71 2.99 6.19
CA MET A 36 -12.49 3.76 6.45
C MET A 36 -12.07 4.62 5.25
N ARG A 37 -12.08 4.07 4.04
CA ARG A 37 -11.83 4.83 2.81
C ARG A 37 -12.78 6.01 2.70
N HIS A 38 -14.09 5.80 2.87
CA HIS A 38 -15.08 6.86 2.81
C HIS A 38 -14.89 7.93 3.90
N ALA A 39 -14.59 7.51 5.14
CA ALA A 39 -14.34 8.43 6.24
C ALA A 39 -13.10 9.30 5.98
N MET A 40 -11.99 8.69 5.57
CA MET A 40 -10.76 9.42 5.22
C MET A 40 -10.99 10.40 4.06
N SER A 41 -11.69 9.98 3.00
CA SER A 41 -12.04 10.89 1.91
C SER A 41 -12.90 12.08 2.36
N LYS A 42 -13.86 11.86 3.28
CA LYS A 42 -14.66 12.95 3.87
C LYS A 42 -13.83 13.92 4.71
N LEU A 43 -12.76 13.43 5.33
CA LEU A 43 -11.81 14.25 6.10
C LEU A 43 -10.79 14.99 5.21
N GLY A 44 -10.85 14.81 3.89
CA GLY A 44 -10.00 15.52 2.92
C GLY A 44 -8.74 14.77 2.51
N TYR A 45 -8.53 13.54 2.95
CA TYR A 45 -7.37 12.74 2.52
C TYR A 45 -7.54 12.24 1.08
N LYS A 46 -6.43 12.18 0.35
CA LYS A 46 -6.30 11.43 -0.90
C LYS A 46 -5.94 9.99 -0.56
N VAL A 47 -6.89 9.09 -0.79
CA VAL A 47 -6.85 7.72 -0.27
C VAL A 47 -6.41 6.72 -1.34
N PHE A 48 -5.33 5.99 -1.06
CA PHE A 48 -5.00 4.75 -1.75
C PHE A 48 -5.80 3.59 -1.17
N HIS A 49 -6.42 2.78 -2.03
CA HIS A 49 -7.15 1.55 -1.70
C HIS A 49 -7.15 0.66 -2.95
N GLY A 50 -7.40 -0.65 -2.83
CA GLY A 50 -7.43 -1.58 -3.97
C GLY A 50 -8.28 -1.14 -5.18
N GLY A 51 -9.32 -0.33 -4.97
CA GLY A 51 -10.12 0.25 -6.07
C GLY A 51 -9.35 1.22 -6.98
N VAL A 52 -8.19 1.75 -6.54
CA VAL A 52 -7.26 2.49 -7.40
C VAL A 52 -6.63 1.56 -8.43
N LEU A 53 -6.30 0.31 -8.06
CA LEU A 53 -5.74 -0.67 -8.98
C LEU A 53 -6.78 -1.21 -9.96
N GLU A 54 -8.04 -1.29 -9.53
CA GLU A 54 -9.16 -1.62 -10.42
C GLU A 54 -9.35 -0.54 -11.50
N ALA A 55 -9.21 0.73 -11.13
CA ALA A 55 -9.32 1.87 -12.04
C ALA A 55 -8.06 2.08 -12.90
N ASP A 56 -6.88 1.73 -12.38
CA ASP A 56 -5.59 1.82 -13.07
C ASP A 56 -4.79 0.50 -12.94
N PRO A 57 -5.12 -0.51 -13.76
CA PRO A 57 -4.46 -1.82 -13.71
C PRO A 57 -2.97 -1.79 -14.06
N GLN A 58 -2.46 -0.71 -14.66
CA GLN A 58 -1.03 -0.58 -15.00
C GLN A 58 -0.14 -0.50 -13.74
N ARG A 59 -0.75 -0.29 -12.57
CA ARG A 59 -0.06 -0.30 -11.27
C ARG A 59 0.22 -1.70 -10.74
N PHE A 60 -0.55 -2.73 -11.14
CA PHE A 60 -0.39 -4.09 -10.62
C PHE A 60 1.04 -4.65 -10.75
N PRO A 61 1.76 -4.49 -11.88
CA PRO A 61 3.11 -5.02 -12.03
C PRO A 61 4.14 -4.50 -11.01
N TYR A 62 3.95 -3.29 -10.45
CA TYR A 62 4.84 -2.75 -9.41
C TYR A 62 4.56 -3.38 -8.04
N TRP A 63 3.29 -3.63 -7.72
CA TRP A 63 2.90 -4.33 -6.48
C TRP A 63 3.27 -5.82 -6.52
N GLU A 64 3.18 -6.46 -7.69
CA GLU A 64 3.71 -7.80 -7.92
C GLU A 64 5.23 -7.84 -7.70
N GLU A 65 5.96 -6.87 -8.26
CA GLU A 65 7.40 -6.76 -8.08
C GLU A 65 7.77 -6.51 -6.60
N ALA A 66 7.03 -5.66 -5.89
CA ALA A 66 7.19 -5.45 -4.46
C ALA A 66 6.96 -6.75 -3.66
N LEU A 67 5.99 -7.59 -4.09
CA LEU A 67 5.66 -8.86 -3.44
C LEU A 67 6.81 -9.85 -3.59
N VAL A 68 7.36 -9.95 -4.81
CA VAL A 68 8.55 -10.75 -5.10
C VAL A 68 9.75 -10.25 -4.28
N GLY A 69 9.92 -8.93 -4.22
CA GLY A 69 10.95 -8.26 -3.43
C GLY A 69 10.90 -8.63 -1.95
N LYS A 70 9.70 -8.72 -1.37
CA LYS A 70 9.50 -9.02 0.04
C LYS A 70 9.56 -10.51 0.38
N TYR A 71 8.88 -11.35 -0.38
CA TYR A 71 8.61 -12.74 0.03
C TYR A 71 9.33 -13.81 -0.79
N PHE A 72 9.91 -13.47 -1.95
CA PHE A 72 10.42 -14.45 -2.92
C PHE A 72 11.87 -14.19 -3.35
N GLY A 73 12.67 -13.52 -2.50
CA GLY A 73 14.11 -13.35 -2.72
C GLY A 73 14.49 -12.24 -3.70
N GLY A 74 13.60 -11.27 -3.97
CA GLY A 74 13.95 -10.05 -4.70
C GLY A 74 14.54 -8.94 -3.83
N LYS A 75 14.72 -7.74 -4.39
CA LYS A 75 15.11 -6.55 -3.62
C LYS A 75 13.84 -5.89 -3.04
N PRO A 76 13.73 -5.74 -1.70
CA PRO A 76 12.55 -5.16 -1.06
C PRO A 76 12.38 -3.68 -1.46
N PHE A 77 11.15 -3.20 -1.33
CA PHE A 77 10.83 -1.79 -1.52
C PHE A 77 11.17 -1.02 -0.24
N GLY A 78 11.78 0.15 -0.40
CA GLY A 78 11.93 1.16 0.65
C GLY A 78 11.13 2.41 0.31
N ARG A 79 11.36 3.48 1.08
CA ARG A 79 10.68 4.77 0.90
C ARG A 79 10.70 5.28 -0.56
N PRO A 80 11.83 5.27 -1.30
CA PRO A 80 11.85 5.78 -2.68
C PRO A 80 10.96 4.98 -3.63
N GLU A 81 10.85 3.67 -3.45
CA GLU A 81 9.94 2.84 -4.24
C GLU A 81 8.48 3.07 -3.83
N PHE A 82 8.20 3.21 -2.53
CA PHE A 82 6.84 3.51 -2.06
C PHE A 82 6.35 4.88 -2.52
N GLU A 83 7.19 5.91 -2.54
CA GLU A 83 6.83 7.24 -3.06
C GLU A 83 6.41 7.18 -4.53
N LYS A 84 7.00 6.29 -5.34
CA LYS A 84 6.60 6.10 -6.74
C LYS A 84 5.21 5.48 -6.90
N VAL A 85 4.82 4.56 -6.02
CA VAL A 85 3.51 3.86 -6.11
C VAL A 85 2.40 4.48 -5.27
N LEU A 86 2.75 5.21 -4.20
CA LEU A 86 1.82 5.81 -3.24
C LEU A 86 1.87 7.34 -3.20
N GLY A 87 2.85 8.01 -3.82
CA GLY A 87 3.10 9.45 -3.65
C GLY A 87 2.00 10.38 -4.15
N GLU A 88 0.94 9.87 -4.78
CA GLU A 88 -0.27 10.66 -5.10
C GLU A 88 -1.30 10.70 -3.96
N PHE A 89 -1.04 9.96 -2.88
CA PHE A 89 -1.94 9.70 -1.77
C PHE A 89 -1.26 10.02 -0.44
N ASN A 90 -1.98 10.65 0.48
CA ASN A 90 -1.52 10.91 1.85
C ASN A 90 -2.22 10.02 2.89
N ALA A 91 -3.10 9.11 2.46
CA ALA A 91 -3.62 8.04 3.28
C ALA A 91 -3.65 6.73 2.51
N SER A 92 -3.27 5.64 3.16
CA SER A 92 -3.37 4.28 2.61
C SER A 92 -4.37 3.46 3.42
N VAL A 93 -5.30 2.80 2.75
CA VAL A 93 -6.32 1.98 3.38
C VAL A 93 -6.29 0.58 2.80
N ASN A 94 -5.92 -0.39 3.65
CA ASN A 94 -5.99 -1.83 3.36
C ASN A 94 -5.03 -2.25 2.22
N PHE A 95 -5.41 -3.27 1.44
CA PHE A 95 -4.60 -3.89 0.42
C PHE A 95 -4.44 -3.01 -0.83
N PRO A 96 -3.31 -3.17 -1.55
CA PRO A 96 -2.19 -4.09 -1.24
C PRO A 96 -1.24 -3.57 -0.14
N ALA A 97 -1.19 -2.26 0.13
CA ALA A 97 -0.19 -1.63 0.98
C ALA A 97 -0.05 -2.24 2.39
N THR A 98 -1.15 -2.72 2.99
CA THR A 98 -1.13 -3.41 4.31
C THR A 98 -0.17 -4.60 4.37
N MET A 99 0.18 -5.23 3.25
CA MET A 99 1.18 -6.30 3.22
C MET A 99 2.60 -5.83 3.56
N TRP A 100 2.87 -4.52 3.49
CA TRP A 100 4.14 -3.87 3.84
C TRP A 100 4.02 -3.03 5.10
N ALA A 101 3.20 -3.44 6.08
CA ALA A 101 2.97 -2.67 7.29
C ALA A 101 4.26 -2.23 8.00
N GLU A 102 5.22 -3.14 8.20
CA GLU A 102 6.49 -2.85 8.87
C GLU A 102 7.33 -1.85 8.06
N GLU A 103 7.48 -2.09 6.76
CA GLU A 103 8.29 -1.24 5.87
C GLU A 103 7.66 0.14 5.67
N LEU A 104 6.33 0.24 5.66
CA LEU A 104 5.62 1.52 5.58
C LEU A 104 5.73 2.31 6.88
N LEU A 105 5.71 1.65 8.04
CA LEU A 105 5.94 2.31 9.33
C LEU A 105 7.38 2.83 9.45
N GLU A 106 8.36 2.08 8.93
CA GLU A 106 9.74 2.52 8.86
C GLU A 106 9.93 3.67 7.85
N ALA A 107 9.32 3.56 6.67
CA ALA A 107 9.41 4.57 5.62
C ALA A 107 8.72 5.90 6.00
N TYR A 108 7.63 5.83 6.74
CA TYR A 108 6.80 6.98 7.12
C TYR A 108 6.62 7.07 8.65
N PRO A 109 7.70 7.39 9.40
CA PRO A 109 7.67 7.35 10.87
C PRO A 109 6.74 8.40 11.50
N ASN A 110 6.34 9.42 10.74
CA ASN A 110 5.40 10.45 11.17
C ASN A 110 3.94 10.10 10.86
N ALA A 111 3.69 9.06 10.05
CA ALA A 111 2.33 8.65 9.71
C ALA A 111 1.65 8.02 10.93
N LYS A 112 0.37 8.35 11.13
CA LYS A 112 -0.44 7.70 12.15
C LYS A 112 -0.90 6.34 11.65
N ALA A 113 -0.76 5.32 12.49
CA ALA A 113 -1.20 3.97 12.18
C ALA A 113 -2.57 3.68 12.82
N ILE A 114 -3.49 3.09 12.04
CA ILE A 114 -4.79 2.60 12.49
C ILE A 114 -4.90 1.13 12.13
N LEU A 115 -5.10 0.26 13.11
CA LEU A 115 -5.39 -1.16 12.88
C LEU A 115 -6.89 -1.41 13.09
N THR A 116 -7.64 -1.59 12.00
CA THR A 116 -9.03 -2.04 12.11
C THR A 116 -9.07 -3.54 12.33
N THR A 117 -9.84 -3.97 13.33
CA THR A 117 -9.98 -5.38 13.71
C THR A 117 -11.44 -5.81 13.64
N ARG A 118 -11.66 -7.12 13.60
CA ARG A 118 -12.97 -7.75 13.63
C ARG A 118 -12.83 -9.09 14.32
N ASP A 119 -13.92 -9.55 14.95
CA ASP A 119 -14.04 -10.93 15.39
C ASP A 119 -13.66 -11.91 14.26
N VAL A 120 -12.82 -12.90 14.56
CA VAL A 120 -12.16 -13.76 13.56
C VAL A 120 -13.17 -14.59 12.78
N GLU A 121 -14.18 -15.16 13.47
CA GLU A 121 -15.20 -15.97 12.81
C GLU A 121 -16.08 -15.13 11.88
N LYS A 122 -16.50 -13.94 12.32
CA LYS A 122 -17.25 -13.01 11.49
C LYS A 122 -16.42 -12.47 10.32
N TRP A 123 -15.12 -12.28 10.53
CA TRP A 123 -14.20 -11.88 9.47
C TRP A 123 -14.07 -12.97 8.41
N LEU A 124 -13.79 -14.20 8.82
CA LEU A 124 -13.66 -15.36 7.94
C LEU A 124 -14.95 -15.62 7.16
N PHE A 125 -16.11 -15.54 7.82
CA PHE A 125 -17.41 -15.64 7.15
C PHE A 125 -17.57 -14.59 6.05
N SER A 126 -17.05 -13.38 6.25
CA SER A 126 -17.15 -12.29 5.27
C SER A 126 -16.09 -12.33 4.16
N MET A 127 -15.08 -13.20 4.26
CA MET A 127 -14.05 -13.40 3.23
C MET A 127 -14.48 -14.42 2.16
N LYS A 128 -15.52 -15.22 2.45
CA LYS A 128 -16.18 -16.14 1.51
C LYS A 128 -17.06 -15.36 0.54
#